data_AF-A0A925NAL2-F1
#
_entry.id   AF-A0A925NAL2-F1
#
_cell.length_a   1.000
_cell.length_b   1.000
_cell.length_c   1.000
_cell.angle_alpha   90.00
_cell.angle_beta   90.00
_cell.angle_gamma   90.00
#
_symmetry.space_group_name_H-M   'P 1'
#
loop_
_entity.id
_entity.type
_entity.pdbx_description
1 polymer ?
#
loop_
_entity_poly.entity_id
_entity_poly.type
_entity_poly.pdbx_seq_one_letter_code
_entity_poly.pdbx_strand_id
1 'polypeptide(L)'
;MATTLKDTQVSVRLPNDLKDKMEAYAELTGRTKSYVAMEALSTYLDARIPQIEDLKAAVRAADQGDFANDDEVTAALTRHAPKPPRGAPKPAARRRSK
;
A
#
# COMPACT_ATOMS: atom_id res chain seq x y z
N MET A 1 -26.45 -14.85 9.62
CA MET A 1 -27.38 -13.71 9.49
C MET A 1 -26.72 -12.72 8.53
N ALA A 2 -27.11 -12.71 7.26
CA ALA A 2 -26.57 -11.75 6.31
C ALA A 2 -27.21 -10.39 6.58
N THR A 3 -26.43 -9.42 7.03
CA THR A 3 -26.90 -8.05 7.25
C THR A 3 -27.22 -7.44 5.90
N THR A 4 -28.49 -7.21 5.60
CA THR A 4 -28.91 -6.47 4.40
C THR A 4 -28.41 -5.03 4.55
N LEU A 5 -27.37 -4.67 3.81
CA LEU A 5 -26.89 -3.29 3.71
C LEU A 5 -27.98 -2.45 3.05
N LYS A 6 -28.33 -1.31 3.66
CA LYS A 6 -29.26 -0.34 3.08
C LYS A 6 -28.48 0.60 2.17
N ASP A 7 -28.90 0.69 0.92
CA ASP A 7 -28.36 1.66 -0.02
C ASP A 7 -28.75 3.09 0.40
N THR A 8 -27.78 4.01 0.33
CA THR A 8 -27.99 5.44 0.59
C THR A 8 -27.48 6.23 -0.60
N GLN A 9 -28.20 7.28 -0.99
CA GLN A 9 -27.82 8.14 -2.10
C GLN A 9 -26.98 9.32 -1.61
N VAL A 10 -25.89 9.60 -2.32
CA VAL A 10 -25.04 10.79 -2.11
C VAL A 10 -25.04 11.62 -3.39
N SER A 11 -25.17 12.94 -3.26
CA SER A 11 -25.04 13.89 -4.38
C SER A 11 -23.65 14.53 -4.35
N VAL A 12 -22.87 14.33 -5.42
CA VAL A 12 -21.51 14.87 -5.54
C VAL A 12 -21.42 15.70 -6.81
N ARG A 13 -20.84 16.90 -6.70
CA ARG A 13 -20.51 17.73 -7.86
C ARG A 13 -19.19 17.26 -8.46
N LEU A 14 -19.20 16.91 -9.75
CA LEU A 14 -18.02 16.47 -10.47
C LEU A 14 -17.61 17.55 -11.49
N PRO A 15 -16.30 17.84 -11.63
CA PRO A 15 -15.80 18.56 -12.79
C PRO A 15 -16.16 17.82 -14.09
N ASN A 16 -16.43 18.57 -15.16
CA ASN A 16 -16.84 17.99 -16.46
C ASN A 16 -15.83 16.96 -16.96
N ASP A 17 -14.53 17.28 -16.94
CA ASP A 17 -13.47 16.37 -17.37
C ASP A 17 -13.46 15.03 -16.62
N LEU A 18 -13.81 15.04 -15.33
CA LEU A 18 -13.87 13.81 -14.53
C LEU A 18 -15.11 12.98 -14.87
N LYS A 19 -16.25 13.65 -15.05
CA LYS A 19 -17.47 13.01 -15.52
C LYS A 19 -17.23 12.33 -16.88
N ASP A 20 -16.62 13.03 -17.83
CA ASP A 20 -16.45 12.50 -19.19
C ASP A 20 -15.47 11.31 -19.22
N LYS A 21 -14.41 11.33 -18.39
CA LYS A 21 -13.53 10.16 -18.18
C LYS A 21 -14.29 8.97 -17.60
N MET A 22 -15.15 9.21 -16.61
CA MET A 22 -15.97 8.16 -16.00
C MET A 22 -16.94 7.55 -17.03
N GLU A 23 -17.56 8.38 -17.87
CA GLU A 23 -18.48 7.92 -18.92
C GLU A 23 -17.77 7.09 -19.98
N ALA A 24 -16.62 7.54 -20.46
CA ALA A 24 -15.81 6.78 -21.41
C ALA A 24 -15.39 5.40 -20.84
N TYR A 25 -14.97 5.35 -19.57
CA TYR A 25 -14.62 4.08 -18.93
C TYR A 25 -15.82 3.16 -18.76
N ALA A 26 -16.99 3.71 -18.42
CA ALA A 26 -18.24 2.95 -18.33
C ALA A 26 -18.61 2.31 -19.68
N GLU A 27 -18.47 3.05 -20.78
CA GLU A 27 -18.71 2.55 -22.14
C GLU A 27 -17.72 1.45 -22.53
N LEU A 28 -16.42 1.65 -22.28
CA LEU A 28 -15.37 0.67 -22.59
C LEU A 28 -15.55 -0.65 -21.83
N THR A 29 -16.09 -0.60 -20.62
CA THR A 29 -16.28 -1.78 -19.75
C THR A 29 -17.68 -2.38 -19.86
N GLY A 30 -18.60 -1.74 -20.58
CA GLY A 30 -20.02 -2.14 -20.64
C GLY A 30 -20.73 -2.04 -19.29
N ARG A 31 -20.27 -1.16 -18.40
CA ARG A 31 -20.81 -0.98 -17.04
C ARG A 31 -21.62 0.31 -16.92
N THR A 32 -22.45 0.40 -15.90
CA THR A 32 -23.19 1.64 -15.61
C THR A 32 -22.28 2.66 -14.95
N LYS A 33 -22.58 3.95 -15.15
CA LYS A 33 -21.84 5.06 -14.51
C LYS A 33 -21.84 4.94 -12.98
N SER A 34 -22.97 4.56 -12.40
CA SER A 34 -23.10 4.33 -10.95
C SER A 34 -22.22 3.18 -10.46
N TYR A 35 -22.10 2.10 -11.24
CA TYR A 35 -21.20 0.99 -10.91
C TYR A 35 -19.74 1.46 -10.92
N VAL A 36 -19.32 2.18 -11.96
CA VAL A 36 -17.95 2.72 -12.06
C VAL A 36 -17.66 3.68 -10.91
N ALA A 37 -18.60 4.56 -10.56
CA ALA A 37 -18.44 5.48 -9.44
C ALA A 37 -18.28 4.74 -8.10
N MET A 38 -19.10 3.71 -7.87
CA MET A 38 -19.03 2.88 -6.67
C MET A 38 -17.73 2.08 -6.61
N GLU A 39 -17.31 1.47 -7.72
CA GLU A 39 -16.08 0.71 -7.83
C GLU A 39 -14.86 1.59 -7.54
N ALA A 40 -14.79 2.77 -8.16
CA ALA A 40 -13.71 3.72 -7.96
C ALA A 40 -13.64 4.22 -6.51
N LEU A 41 -14.80 4.51 -5.91
CA LEU A 41 -14.88 4.97 -4.53
C LEU A 41 -14.48 3.86 -3.54
N SER A 42 -15.01 2.64 -3.71
CA SER A 42 -14.65 1.50 -2.87
C SER A 42 -13.15 1.24 -2.94
N THR A 43 -12.62 1.08 -4.15
CA THR A 43 -11.20 0.79 -4.37
C THR A 43 -10.29 1.86 -3.75
N TYR A 44 -10.68 3.14 -3.86
CA TYR A 44 -9.91 4.22 -3.24
C TYR A 44 -9.93 4.12 -1.72
N LEU A 45 -11.09 3.91 -1.10
CA LEU A 45 -11.23 3.86 0.36
C LEU A 45 -10.60 2.60 0.94
N ASP A 46 -10.78 1.44 0.30
CA ASP A 46 -10.20 0.16 0.68
C ASP A 46 -8.67 0.22 0.72
N ALA A 47 -8.06 1.00 -0.19
CA ALA A 47 -6.61 1.20 -0.20
C ALA A 47 -6.14 2.31 0.76
N ARG A 48 -6.89 3.41 0.89
CA ARG A 48 -6.43 4.61 1.60
C ARG A 48 -6.68 4.57 3.09
N ILE A 49 -7.76 3.94 3.54
CA ILE A 49 -8.09 3.89 4.98
C ILE A 49 -7.03 3.08 5.74
N PRO A 50 -6.72 1.82 5.38
CA PRO A 50 -5.70 1.04 6.09
C PRO A 50 -4.33 1.72 6.06
N GLN A 51 -3.96 2.34 4.93
CA GLN A 51 -2.70 3.09 4.81
C GLN A 51 -2.60 4.21 5.86
N ILE A 52 -3.67 4.97 6.07
CA ILE A 52 -3.68 6.06 7.05
C ILE A 52 -3.67 5.51 8.47
N GLU A 53 -4.36 4.39 8.73
CA GLU A 53 -4.36 3.72 10.03
C GLU A 53 -2.97 3.18 10.39
N ASP A 54 -2.31 2.50 9.45
CA ASP A 54 -0.95 1.99 9.60
C ASP A 54 0.05 3.12 9.85
N LEU A 55 -0.07 4.22 9.11
CA LEU A 55 0.78 5.39 9.32
C LEU A 55 0.60 5.97 10.73
N LYS A 56 -0.65 6.10 11.19
CA LYS A 56 -0.92 6.57 12.57
C LYS A 56 -0.39 5.61 13.63
N ALA A 57 -0.45 4.31 13.38
CA ALA A 57 0.13 3.30 14.27
C ALA A 57 1.65 3.40 14.32
N ALA A 58 2.31 3.51 13.17
CA ALA A 58 3.76 3.64 13.06
C ALA A 58 4.28 4.91 13.74
N VAL A 59 3.60 6.05 13.57
CA VAL A 59 3.95 7.30 14.26
C VAL A 59 3.86 7.13 15.79
N ARG A 60 2.79 6.49 16.28
CA ARG A 60 2.62 6.26 17.71
C ARG A 60 3.71 5.35 18.30
N ALA A 61 4.09 4.29 17.57
CA ALA A 61 5.16 3.39 17.96
C ALA A 61 6.51 4.15 18.03
N ALA A 62 6.79 4.96 17.00
CA ALA A 62 7.97 5.83 16.96
C ALA A 62 8.00 6.83 18.14
N ASP A 63 6.88 7.48 18.44
CA ASP A 63 6.76 8.40 19.58
C ASP A 63 6.99 7.70 20.94
N GLN A 64 6.70 6.40 21.01
CA GLN A 64 6.96 5.55 22.18
C GLN A 64 8.39 4.99 22.22
N GLY A 65 9.20 5.27 21.19
CA GLY A 65 10.56 4.74 21.06
C GLY A 65 10.60 3.26 20.67
N ASP A 66 9.51 2.71 20.13
CA ASP A 66 9.42 1.32 19.65
C ASP A 66 10.12 1.18 18.30
N PHE A 67 11.46 1.19 18.36
CA PHE A 67 12.35 0.98 17.23
C PHE A 67 13.18 -0.29 17.46
N ALA A 68 13.52 -0.95 16.36
CA ALA A 68 14.49 -2.04 16.38
C ALA A 68 15.87 -1.52 16.80
N ASN A 69 16.60 -2.34 17.55
CA ASN A 69 18.00 -2.07 17.89
C ASN A 69 18.96 -2.50 16.75
N ASP A 70 20.23 -2.11 16.86
CA ASP A 70 21.25 -2.36 15.83
C ASP A 70 21.42 -3.84 15.47
N ASP A 71 21.30 -4.74 16.45
CA ASP A 71 21.44 -6.18 16.25
C ASP A 71 20.24 -6.75 15.48
N GLU A 72 19.03 -6.30 15.80
CA GLU A 72 17.79 -6.68 15.10
C GLU A 72 17.80 -6.20 13.64
N VAL A 73 18.26 -4.98 13.42
CA VAL A 73 18.43 -4.41 12.07
C VAL A 73 19.46 -5.23 11.28
N THR A 74 20.60 -5.56 11.88
CA THR A 74 21.65 -6.36 11.23
C THR A 74 21.17 -7.77 10.86
N ALA A 75 20.40 -8.40 11.75
CA ALA A 75 19.81 -9.71 11.51
C ALA A 75 18.79 -9.67 10.36
N ALA A 76 17.91 -8.66 10.32
CA ALA A 76 16.93 -8.48 9.26
C ALA A 76 17.59 -8.28 7.89
N LEU A 77 18.62 -7.42 7.82
CA LEU A 77 19.36 -7.16 6.58
C LEU A 77 20.09 -8.42 6.07
N THR A 78 20.69 -9.19 6.97
CA THR A 78 21.37 -10.44 6.59
C THR A 78 20.39 -11.49 6.06
N ARG A 79 19.20 -11.59 6.67
CA ARG A 79 18.15 -12.54 6.27
C ARG A 79 17.60 -12.25 4.88
N HIS A 80 17.47 -10.99 4.51
CA HIS A 80 16.86 -10.56 3.24
C HIS A 80 17.88 -10.08 2.21
N ALA A 81 19.18 -10.25 2.47
CA ALA A 81 20.22 -9.89 1.54
C ALA A 81 20.04 -10.62 0.19
N PRO A 82 20.05 -9.90 -0.95
CA PRO A 82 20.00 -10.53 -2.25
C PRO A 82 21.20 -11.47 -2.42
N LYS A 83 20.96 -12.64 -3.02
CA LYS A 83 22.03 -13.61 -3.28
C LYS A 83 23.10 -12.94 -4.13
N PRO A 84 24.39 -13.04 -3.78
CA PRO A 84 25.44 -12.41 -4.56
C PRO A 84 25.40 -12.93 -6.01
N PRO A 85 25.69 -12.06 -6.99
CA PRO A 85 25.72 -12.47 -8.39
C PRO A 85 26.70 -13.63 -8.57
N ARG A 86 26.34 -14.60 -9.43
CA ARG A 86 27.22 -15.73 -9.76
C ARG A 86 28.57 -15.19 -10.23
N GLY A 87 29.65 -15.54 -9.52
CA GLY A 87 31.01 -15.09 -9.83
C GLY A 87 31.55 -13.98 -8.92
N ALA A 88 30.81 -13.52 -7.91
CA ALA A 88 31.36 -12.60 -6.92
C ALA A 88 32.61 -13.20 -6.25
N PRO A 89 33.73 -12.48 -6.18
CA PRO A 89 34.92 -12.95 -5.49
C PRO A 89 34.59 -13.18 -4.01
N LYS A 90 35.00 -14.34 -3.47
CA LYS A 90 34.83 -14.63 -2.04
C LYS A 90 35.47 -13.49 -1.24
N PRO A 91 34.78 -12.92 -0.23
CA PRO A 91 35.36 -11.86 0.58
C PRO A 91 36.67 -12.38 1.19
N ALA A 92 37.76 -11.69 0.89
CA ALA A 92 39.08 -12.06 1.36
C ALA A 92 39.06 -12.14 2.89
N ALA A 93 39.45 -13.28 3.44
CA ALA A 93 39.59 -13.44 4.87
C ALA A 93 40.48 -12.31 5.40
N ARG A 94 39.89 -11.38 6.16
CA ARG A 94 40.63 -10.33 6.85
C ARG A 94 41.71 -11.03 7.68
N ARG A 95 42.95 -10.99 7.20
CA ARG A 95 44.12 -11.42 7.97
C ARG A 95 44.12 -10.57 9.23
N ARG A 96 43.82 -11.18 10.37
CA ARG A 96 44.12 -10.59 11.67
C ARG A 96 45.64 -10.38 11.70
N SER A 97 46.08 -9.15 11.51
CA SER A 97 47.43 -8.74 11.87
C SER A 97 47.54 -8.84 13.38
N LYS A 98 48.59 -9.55 13.79
CA LYS A 98 48.97 -9.90 15.16
C LYS A 98 49.40 -8.67 15.95
#